data_AF-A0A821M3Y4-F1
#
_entry.id   AF-A0A821M3Y4-F1
#
_cell.length_a   1.000
_cell.length_b   1.000
_cell.length_c   1.000
_cell.angle_alpha   90.00
_cell.angle_beta   90.00
_cell.angle_gamma   90.00
#
_symmetry.space_group_name_H-M   'P 1'
#
loop_
_entity.id
_entity.type
_entity.pdbx_description
1 polymer ?
#
loop_
_entity_poly.entity_id
_entity_poly.type
_entity_poly.pdbx_seq_one_letter_code
_entity_poly.pdbx_strand_id
1 'polypeptide(L)'
;IDHDVCSNYGNWVYVAGVGNDPRENRHFNMIKQAFDYDSNGTFVRTWCPELARLSNEYIQTPWLAPSHILKDAGVELGINYPRSILIISQWNQQSQNRRTLLQNQNHTKQRGIDFYFKNNQKRH
;
A
#
# COMPACT_ATOMS: atom_id res chain seq x y z
N ILE A 1 -8.25 -25.44 10.93
CA ILE A 1 -9.19 -25.46 9.79
C ILE A 1 -10.58 -25.51 10.41
N ASP A 2 -11.42 -24.52 10.10
CA ASP A 2 -12.61 -24.08 10.86
C ASP A 2 -13.88 -23.99 10.00
N HIS A 3 -13.94 -24.74 8.90
CA HIS A 3 -15.05 -24.71 7.97
C HIS A 3 -16.39 -25.13 8.63
N ASP A 4 -17.28 -24.16 8.83
CA ASP A 4 -18.66 -24.35 9.28
C ASP A 4 -19.64 -23.68 8.29
N VAL A 5 -20.66 -24.42 7.85
CA VAL A 5 -21.60 -23.98 6.80
C VAL A 5 -22.39 -22.76 7.25
N CYS A 6 -22.86 -22.77 8.50
CA CYS A 6 -23.69 -21.69 9.05
C CYS A 6 -22.89 -20.39 9.18
N SER A 7 -21.68 -20.49 9.74
CA SER A 7 -20.77 -19.34 9.90
C SER A 7 -20.35 -18.76 8.55
N ASN A 8 -20.02 -19.62 7.57
CA ASN A 8 -19.67 -19.16 6.22
C ASN A 8 -20.86 -18.45 5.54
N TYR A 9 -22.04 -19.06 5.55
CA TYR A 9 -23.22 -18.46 4.94
C TYR A 9 -23.55 -17.11 5.57
N GLY A 10 -23.59 -17.03 6.92
CA GLY A 10 -23.86 -15.79 7.63
C GLY A 10 -22.84 -14.68 7.32
N ASN A 11 -21.55 -15.01 7.30
CA ASN A 11 -20.49 -14.06 6.97
C ASN A 11 -20.58 -13.55 5.53
N TRP A 12 -20.87 -14.42 4.56
CA TRP A 12 -21.01 -14.03 3.15
C TRP A 12 -22.22 -13.13 2.92
N VAL A 13 -23.36 -13.44 3.56
CA VAL A 13 -24.58 -12.61 3.52
C VAL A 13 -24.30 -11.22 4.11
N TYR A 14 -23.57 -11.15 5.24
CA TYR A 14 -23.14 -9.90 5.83
C TYR A 14 -22.22 -9.07 4.91
N VAL A 15 -21.17 -9.67 4.34
CA VAL A 15 -20.22 -8.98 3.45
C VAL A 15 -20.88 -8.51 2.14
N ALA A 16 -21.88 -9.25 1.64
CA ALA A 16 -22.65 -8.87 0.47
C ALA A 16 -23.64 -7.71 0.72
N GLY A 17 -23.77 -7.25 1.97
CA GLY A 17 -24.75 -6.23 2.34
C GLY A 17 -26.20 -6.73 2.25
N VAL A 18 -26.42 -8.04 2.16
CA VAL A 18 -27.75 -8.64 2.10
C VAL A 18 -28.23 -8.80 3.54
N GLY A 19 -28.97 -7.83 4.07
CA GLY A 19 -29.47 -7.85 5.44
C GLY A 19 -29.86 -6.47 5.95
N ASN A 20 -30.31 -6.40 7.21
CA ASN A 20 -30.63 -5.13 7.87
C ASN A 20 -29.35 -4.45 8.39
N ASP A 21 -28.42 -4.10 7.50
CA ASP A 21 -27.28 -3.23 7.85
C ASP A 21 -27.73 -1.77 7.76
N PRO A 22 -27.83 -1.03 8.87
CA PRO A 22 -28.27 0.36 8.87
C PRO A 22 -27.24 1.34 8.26
N ARG A 23 -26.10 0.86 7.76
CA ARG A 23 -24.97 1.68 7.29
C ARG A 23 -24.79 1.60 5.77
N GLU A 24 -25.69 2.25 5.03
CA GLU A 24 -25.77 2.23 3.56
C GLU A 24 -24.51 2.74 2.81
N ASN A 25 -23.57 3.42 3.47
CA ASN A 25 -22.41 4.06 2.83
C ASN A 25 -21.05 3.47 3.19
N ARG A 26 -20.99 2.29 3.83
CA ARG A 26 -19.71 1.69 4.25
C ARG A 26 -19.02 0.95 3.10
N HIS A 27 -18.29 1.67 2.27
CA HIS A 27 -17.46 1.07 1.21
C HIS A 27 -16.16 0.50 1.78
N PHE A 28 -15.82 -0.73 1.40
CA PHE A 28 -14.56 -1.36 1.80
C PHE A 28 -13.39 -0.85 0.96
N ASN A 29 -12.64 0.11 1.50
CA ASN A 29 -11.45 0.64 0.82
C ASN A 29 -10.23 -0.26 1.03
N MET A 30 -9.96 -1.12 0.06
CA MET A 30 -8.85 -2.09 0.09
C MET A 30 -7.50 -1.43 0.33
N ILE A 31 -7.22 -0.31 -0.35
CA ILE A 31 -5.91 0.35 -0.24
C ILE A 31 -5.73 0.95 1.16
N LYS A 32 -6.80 1.53 1.73
CA LYS A 32 -6.75 2.06 3.10
C LYS A 32 -6.42 0.96 4.09
N GLN A 33 -7.14 -0.17 4.03
CA GLN A 33 -6.93 -1.29 4.95
C GLN A 33 -5.53 -1.89 4.80
N ALA A 34 -5.04 -2.05 3.58
CA ALA A 34 -3.71 -2.58 3.31
C ALA A 34 -2.61 -1.74 4.00
N PHE A 35 -2.68 -0.41 3.90
CA PHE A 35 -1.73 0.46 4.59
C PHE A 35 -1.92 0.51 6.12
N ASP A 36 -3.16 0.41 6.60
CA ASP A 36 -3.44 0.50 8.04
C ASP A 36 -2.97 -0.77 8.79
N TYR A 37 -3.09 -1.95 8.17
CA TYR A 37 -2.70 -3.22 8.78
C TYR A 37 -1.31 -3.72 8.37
N ASP A 38 -0.81 -3.34 7.19
CA ASP A 38 0.46 -3.81 6.64
C ASP A 38 1.27 -2.66 6.03
N SER A 39 1.56 -1.63 6.84
CA SER A 39 2.31 -0.44 6.41
C SER A 39 3.72 -0.74 5.87
N ASN A 40 4.35 -1.83 6.32
CA ASN A 40 5.66 -2.28 5.84
C ASN A 40 5.58 -3.24 4.64
N GLY A 41 4.37 -3.67 4.26
CA GLY A 41 4.16 -4.65 3.21
C GLY A 41 4.66 -6.05 3.56
N THR A 42 4.94 -6.36 4.83
CA THR A 42 5.55 -7.64 5.24
C THR A 42 4.69 -8.81 4.78
N PHE A 43 3.37 -8.71 4.93
CA PHE A 43 2.45 -9.74 4.46
C PHE A 43 2.54 -9.90 2.94
N VAL A 44 2.53 -8.79 2.19
CA VAL A 44 2.67 -8.82 0.73
C VAL A 44 4.00 -9.42 0.30
N ARG A 45 5.13 -9.10 0.95
CA ARG A 45 6.44 -9.67 0.61
C ARG A 45 6.50 -11.18 0.86
N THR A 46 5.80 -11.67 1.87
CA THR A 46 5.73 -13.10 2.19
C THR A 46 4.94 -13.88 1.15
N TRP A 47 3.81 -13.34 0.69
CA TRP A 47 2.88 -14.07 -0.18
C TRP A 47 3.03 -13.74 -1.68
N CYS A 48 3.64 -12.60 -2.02
CA CYS A 48 3.97 -12.16 -3.38
C CYS A 48 5.47 -11.83 -3.44
N PRO A 49 6.35 -12.86 -3.46
CA PRO A 49 7.80 -12.67 -3.41
C PRO A 49 8.36 -11.86 -4.59
N GLU A 50 7.69 -11.86 -5.74
CA GLU A 50 8.01 -11.02 -6.89
C GLU A 50 7.96 -9.52 -6.57
N LEU A 51 7.16 -9.10 -5.58
CA LEU A 51 7.08 -7.72 -5.11
C LEU A 51 8.04 -7.42 -3.95
N ALA A 52 8.80 -8.41 -3.48
CA ALA A 52 9.59 -8.31 -2.24
C ALA A 52 10.72 -7.28 -2.29
N ARG A 53 11.08 -6.78 -3.47
CA ARG A 53 12.08 -5.71 -3.66
C ARG A 53 11.47 -4.31 -3.78
N LEU A 54 10.15 -4.22 -3.93
CA LEU A 54 9.48 -2.93 -4.11
C LEU A 54 9.55 -2.13 -2.80
N SER A 55 9.67 -0.81 -2.85
CA SER A 55 9.71 0.00 -1.62
C SER A 55 8.36 -0.02 -0.89
N ASN A 56 8.37 0.27 0.43
CA ASN A 56 7.14 0.30 1.24
C ASN A 56 6.11 1.32 0.72
N GLU A 57 6.57 2.35 0.01
CA GLU A 57 5.69 3.36 -0.60
C GLU A 57 4.82 2.79 -1.72
N TYR A 58 5.27 1.74 -2.41
CA TYR A 58 4.61 1.20 -3.60
C TYR A 58 4.13 -0.24 -3.44
N ILE A 59 4.53 -0.95 -2.40
CA ILE A 59 4.19 -2.37 -2.22
C ILE A 59 2.68 -2.65 -2.19
N GLN A 60 1.88 -1.77 -1.59
CA GLN A 60 0.42 -1.89 -1.56
C GLN A 60 -0.26 -1.39 -2.84
N THR A 61 0.44 -0.63 -3.68
CA THR A 61 -0.07 -0.09 -4.95
C THR A 61 1.00 -0.14 -6.07
N PRO A 62 1.42 -1.33 -6.54
CA PRO A 62 2.51 -1.46 -7.50
C PRO A 62 2.26 -0.73 -8.84
N TRP A 63 1.00 -0.63 -9.26
CA TRP A 63 0.60 0.09 -10.48
C TRP A 63 0.80 1.61 -10.43
N LEU A 64 1.06 2.18 -9.25
CA LEU A 64 1.38 3.59 -9.09
C LEU A 64 2.89 3.85 -9.05
N ALA A 65 3.71 2.80 -9.06
CA ALA A 65 5.16 2.93 -9.07
C ALA A 65 5.66 3.48 -10.42
N PRO A 66 6.59 4.45 -10.43
CA PRO A 66 7.29 4.85 -11.64
C PRO A 66 8.01 3.67 -12.30
N SER A 67 8.13 3.68 -13.63
CA SER A 67 8.74 2.58 -14.38
C SER A 67 10.17 2.26 -13.95
N HIS A 68 10.95 3.25 -13.51
CA HIS A 68 12.31 3.01 -13.02
C HIS A 68 12.32 2.21 -11.70
N ILE A 69 11.43 2.52 -10.75
CA ILE A 69 11.30 1.78 -9.49
C ILE A 69 10.87 0.34 -9.75
N LEU A 70 9.91 0.14 -10.66
CA LEU A 70 9.48 -1.20 -11.07
C LEU A 70 10.64 -2.00 -11.65
N LYS A 71 11.42 -1.39 -12.55
CA LYS A 71 12.59 -2.02 -13.16
C LYS A 71 13.68 -2.36 -12.14
N ASP A 72 13.98 -1.46 -11.21
CA ASP A 72 14.98 -1.67 -10.15
C ASP A 72 14.56 -2.77 -9.17
N ALA A 73 13.26 -2.91 -8.94
CA ALA A 73 12.68 -4.00 -8.15
C ALA A 73 12.55 -5.30 -8.96
N GLY A 74 12.74 -5.28 -10.28
CA GLY A 74 12.54 -6.43 -11.15
C GLY A 74 11.07 -6.78 -11.38
N VAL A 75 10.15 -5.84 -11.25
CA VAL A 75 8.70 -6.02 -11.42
C VAL A 75 8.26 -5.52 -12.79
N GLU A 76 7.53 -6.36 -13.52
CA GLU A 76 6.93 -6.10 -14.83
C GLU A 76 5.44 -6.42 -14.81
N LEU A 77 4.62 -5.35 -14.81
CA LEU A 77 3.17 -5.47 -14.69
C LEU A 77 2.54 -6.06 -15.97
N GLY A 78 1.86 -7.19 -15.81
CA GLY A 78 1.28 -8.01 -16.86
C GLY A 78 2.16 -9.19 -17.28
N ILE A 79 3.37 -9.32 -16.72
CA ILE A 79 4.29 -10.43 -16.98
C ILE A 79 4.54 -11.21 -15.69
N ASN A 80 5.21 -10.58 -14.72
CA ASN A 80 5.55 -11.24 -13.45
C ASN A 80 4.61 -10.89 -12.30
N TYR A 81 3.83 -9.80 -12.44
CA TYR A 81 2.75 -9.45 -11.53
C TYR A 81 1.58 -8.90 -12.34
N PRO A 82 0.32 -9.31 -12.09
CA PRO A 82 -0.80 -8.90 -12.94
C PRO A 82 -1.03 -7.38 -12.92
N ARG A 83 -1.55 -6.85 -14.03
CA ARG A 83 -2.08 -5.48 -14.05
C ARG A 83 -3.35 -5.42 -13.20
N SER A 84 -3.55 -4.32 -12.47
CA SER A 84 -4.79 -4.12 -11.72
C SER A 84 -5.98 -4.13 -12.67
N ILE A 85 -6.96 -4.99 -12.39
CA ILE A 85 -8.19 -5.11 -13.18
C ILE A 85 -9.12 -3.93 -12.93
N LEU A 86 -9.10 -3.39 -11.70
CA LEU A 86 -9.95 -2.28 -11.30
C LEU A 86 -9.09 -1.14 -10.76
N ILE A 87 -9.35 0.05 -11.28
CA ILE A 87 -8.71 1.28 -10.81
C ILE A 87 -9.82 2.23 -10.37
N ILE A 88 -10.05 2.29 -9.06
CA ILE A 88 -11.08 3.16 -8.50
C ILE A 88 -10.42 4.50 -8.18
N SER A 89 -10.73 5.51 -9.01
CA SER A 89 -10.13 6.86 -8.95
C SER A 89 -10.19 7.50 -7.55
N GLN A 90 -11.30 7.29 -6.83
CA GLN A 90 -11.52 7.84 -5.50
C GLN A 90 -10.52 7.31 -4.44
N TRP A 91 -10.04 6.06 -4.59
CA TRP A 91 -9.06 5.47 -3.67
C TRP A 91 -7.62 5.77 -4.09
N ASN A 92 -7.38 5.97 -5.39
CA ASN A 92 -6.08 6.43 -5.88
C ASN A 92 -5.71 7.80 -5.30
N GLN A 93 -6.66 8.75 -5.27
CA GLN A 93 -6.39 10.07 -4.69
C GLN A 93 -5.95 9.98 -3.22
N GLN A 94 -6.63 9.14 -2.43
CA GLN A 94 -6.27 8.91 -1.03
C GLN A 94 -4.88 8.27 -0.88
N SER A 95 -4.54 7.34 -1.77
CA SER A 95 -3.23 6.66 -1.80
C SER A 95 -2.11 7.64 -2.15
N GLN A 96 -2.34 8.49 -3.16
CA GLN A 96 -1.41 9.54 -3.56
C GLN A 96 -1.21 10.57 -2.44
N ASN A 97 -2.28 10.97 -1.75
CA ASN A 97 -2.20 11.90 -0.61
C ASN A 97 -1.43 11.30 0.57
N ARG A 98 -1.60 10.00 0.88
CA ARG A 98 -0.77 9.35 1.91
C ARG A 98 0.69 9.22 1.49
N ARG A 99 0.96 8.96 0.21
CA ARG A 99 2.32 8.93 -0.33
C ARG A 99 3.02 10.28 -0.20
N THR A 100 2.37 11.38 -0.56
CA THR A 100 2.95 12.72 -0.41
C THR A 100 3.26 13.02 1.06
N LEU A 101 2.43 12.57 2.01
CA LEU A 101 2.71 12.68 3.44
C LEU A 101 3.96 11.90 3.86
N LEU A 102 4.12 10.65 3.42
CA LEU A 102 5.30 9.82 3.73
C LEU A 102 6.59 10.41 3.14
N GLN A 103 6.54 10.89 1.90
CA GLN A 103 7.70 11.53 1.24
C GLN A 103 8.11 12.83 1.93
N ASN A 104 7.14 13.65 2.37
CA ASN A 104 7.42 14.89 3.10
C ASN A 104 8.05 14.65 4.48
N GLN A 105 7.70 13.55 5.16
CA GLN A 105 8.32 13.15 6.43
C GLN A 105 9.78 12.70 6.23
N ASN A 106 10.08 12.01 5.13
CA ASN A 106 11.45 11.62 4.80
C ASN A 106 12.33 12.84 4.46
N HIS A 107 11.79 13.80 3.69
CA HIS A 107 12.51 15.04 3.35
C HIS A 107 12.82 15.92 4.57
N THR A 108 11.91 16.00 5.54
CA THR A 108 12.13 16.77 6.78
C THR A 108 13.18 16.14 7.68
N LYS A 109 13.22 14.81 7.78
CA LYS A 109 14.33 14.10 8.46
C LYS A 109 15.68 14.35 7.80
N GLN A 110 15.73 14.35 6.46
CA GLN A 110 16.99 14.56 5.74
C GLN A 110 17.52 15.99 5.89
N ARG A 111 16.65 17.01 5.85
CA ARG A 111 17.05 18.41 6.16
C ARG A 111 17.58 18.57 7.59
N GLY A 112 17.02 17.85 8.55
CA GLY A 112 17.51 17.82 9.92
C GLY A 112 18.92 17.23 10.03
N ILE A 113 19.20 16.15 9.30
CA ILE A 113 20.53 15.53 9.22
C ILE A 113 21.53 16.49 8.55
N ASP A 114 21.16 17.08 7.40
CA ASP A 114 22.00 18.01 6.65
C ASP A 114 22.40 19.24 7.49
N PHE A 115 21.56 19.66 8.44
CA PHE A 115 21.86 20.73 9.38
C PHE A 115 23.05 20.39 10.31
N TYR A 116 23.17 19.15 10.76
CA TYR A 116 24.25 18.73 11.68
C TYR A 116 25.59 18.49 10.96
N PHE A 117 25.58 18.07 9.69
CA PHE A 117 26.80 17.75 8.95
C PHE A 117 27.40 18.93 8.16
N LYS A 118 26.69 20.06 8.03
CA LYS A 118 27.16 21.23 7.25
C LYS A 118 28.31 22.02 7.89
N ASN A 119 28.58 21.85 9.19
CA ASN A 119 29.53 22.69 9.94
C ASN A 119 30.94 22.09 10.15
N ASN A 120 31.26 20.90 9.61
CA ASN A 120 32.55 20.25 9.86
C ASN A 120 33.55 20.26 8.69
N GLN A 121 33.36 21.10 7.67
CA GLN A 121 34.21 21.13 6.47
C GLN A 121 35.06 22.41 6.33
N LYS A 122 35.24 23.22 7.38
CA LYS A 122 36.15 24.39 7.36
C LYS A 122 37.03 24.47 8.60
N ARG A 123 37.93 23.49 8.78
CA ARG A 123 39.14 23.65 9.58
C ARG A 123 40.24 22.78 8.98
N HIS A 124 41.00 23.34 8.05
CA HIS A 124 42.44 23.20 7.89
C HIS A 124 42.94 24.22 6.87
#